data_AF-Q9TQQ2-F1
#
_entry.id   AF-Q9TQQ2-F1
#
_cell.length_a   1.000
_cell.length_b   1.000
_cell.length_c   1.000
_cell.angle_alpha   90.00
_cell.angle_beta   90.00
_cell.angle_gamma   90.00
#
_symmetry.space_group_name_H-M   'P 1'
#
loop_
_entity.id
_entity.type
_entity.pdbx_description
1 polymer ?
#
loop_
_entity_poly.entity_id
_entity_poly.type
_entity_poly.pdbx_seq_one_letter_code
_entity_poly.pdbx_strand_id
1 'polypeptide(L)'
;WQIVCSRLEEYNSRQALCDGTPEGPLLRNPGNHDKARTPRLPSSADVEFCLSLTQYESDSMDKAANFSFRNTLEGFASPLTGIADASQSSMHNA
;
A
#
# COMPACT_ATOMS: atom_id res chain seq x y z
N TRP A 1 11.14 -13.31 17.20
CA TRP A 1 10.15 -13.20 16.10
C TRP A 1 10.73 -13.86 14.88
N GLN A 2 9.92 -14.64 14.19
CA GLN A 2 10.25 -15.21 12.87
C GLN A 2 9.07 -14.95 11.95
N ILE A 3 9.36 -14.77 10.65
CA ILE A 3 8.32 -14.56 9.64
C ILE A 3 7.67 -15.90 9.28
N VAL A 4 6.48 -15.81 8.69
CA VAL A 4 5.73 -16.91 8.09
C VAL A 4 5.23 -16.45 6.73
N CYS A 5 4.78 -17.38 5.88
CA CYS A 5 4.09 -17.07 4.63
C CYS A 5 4.94 -16.33 3.57
N SER A 6 6.24 -16.57 3.55
CA SER A 6 7.22 -15.96 2.62
C SER A 6 7.52 -16.83 1.38
N ARG A 7 7.14 -18.11 1.37
CA ARG A 7 7.45 -19.07 0.29
C ARG A 7 6.35 -19.19 -0.77
N LEU A 8 5.93 -18.05 -1.33
CA LEU A 8 4.81 -17.99 -2.29
C LEU A 8 4.94 -18.97 -3.48
N GLU A 9 6.14 -19.15 -4.02
CA GLU A 9 6.39 -20.08 -5.13
C GLU A 9 6.14 -21.55 -4.73
N GLU A 10 6.54 -21.95 -3.52
CA GLU A 10 6.28 -23.28 -2.96
C GLU A 10 4.79 -23.50 -2.76
N TYR A 11 4.10 -22.53 -2.15
CA TYR A 11 2.65 -22.59 -1.90
C TYR A 11 1.85 -22.72 -3.19
N ASN A 12 2.16 -21.89 -4.20
CA ASN A 12 1.45 -21.91 -5.48
C ASN A 12 1.72 -23.18 -6.27
N SER A 13 2.99 -23.64 -6.34
CA SER A 13 3.34 -24.88 -7.07
C SER A 13 2.74 -26.13 -6.44
N ARG A 14 2.59 -26.15 -5.11
CA ARG A 14 2.00 -27.27 -4.36
C ARG A 14 0.50 -27.14 -4.09
N GLN A 15 -0.11 -26.02 -4.47
CA GLN A 15 -1.50 -25.69 -4.12
C GLN A 15 -1.75 -25.79 -2.60
N ALA A 16 -0.77 -25.38 -1.81
CA ALA A 16 -0.80 -25.44 -0.35
C ALA A 16 -0.96 -24.05 0.24
N LEU A 17 -1.58 -23.97 1.42
CA LEU A 17 -1.61 -22.75 2.21
C LEU A 17 -0.39 -22.70 3.15
N CYS A 18 0.00 -21.49 3.53
CA CYS A 18 0.95 -21.26 4.60
C CYS A 18 0.48 -21.97 5.89
N ASP A 19 1.34 -22.82 6.46
CA ASP A 19 1.05 -23.65 7.63
C ASP A 19 1.46 -22.97 8.96
N GLY A 20 2.00 -21.75 8.89
CA GLY A 20 2.47 -20.99 10.04
C GLY A 20 3.81 -21.46 10.61
N THR A 21 4.52 -22.36 9.92
CA THR A 21 5.88 -22.75 10.33
C THR A 21 6.85 -21.57 10.17
N PRO A 22 7.83 -21.39 11.07
CA PRO A 22 8.76 -20.27 10.96
C PRO A 22 9.69 -20.35 9.74
N GLU A 23 9.84 -19.24 9.02
CA GLU A 23 10.57 -19.20 7.74
C GLU A 23 11.80 -18.28 7.70
N GLY A 24 12.13 -17.61 8.80
CA GLY A 24 13.35 -16.80 8.91
C GLY A 24 13.19 -15.53 9.75
N PRO A 25 14.22 -14.67 9.77
CA PRO A 25 14.18 -13.40 10.48
C PRO A 25 13.35 -12.33 9.74
N LEU A 26 12.94 -11.29 10.47
CA LEU A 26 12.38 -10.08 9.87
C LEU A 26 13.47 -9.28 9.15
N LEU A 27 13.21 -8.86 7.91
CA LEU A 27 14.10 -8.01 7.12
C LEU A 27 13.52 -6.59 7.01
N ARG A 28 14.29 -5.56 7.37
CA ARG A 28 13.91 -4.15 7.26
C ARG A 28 15.11 -3.32 6.83
N ASN A 29 14.92 -2.40 5.88
CA ASN A 29 15.95 -1.47 5.43
C ASN A 29 15.35 -0.07 5.12
N PRO A 30 14.91 0.68 6.16
CA PRO A 30 14.33 2.01 5.96
C PRO A 30 15.29 2.94 5.22
N GLY A 31 14.78 3.65 4.21
CA GLY A 31 15.57 4.56 3.36
C GLY A 31 16.14 3.94 2.09
N ASN A 32 16.09 2.61 1.93
CA ASN A 32 16.46 1.90 0.70
C ASN A 32 15.24 1.44 -0.12
N HIS A 33 14.16 2.23 -0.09
CA HIS A 33 12.99 2.03 -0.96
C HIS A 33 13.22 2.72 -2.31
N ASP A 34 12.37 2.38 -3.28
CA ASP A 34 12.31 3.07 -4.57
C ASP A 34 11.76 4.50 -4.38
N LYS A 35 12.67 5.48 -4.37
CA LYS A 35 12.33 6.90 -4.17
C LYS A 35 11.56 7.51 -5.35
N ALA A 36 11.57 6.87 -6.52
CA ALA A 36 10.76 7.34 -7.64
C ALA A 36 9.29 7.01 -7.42
N ARG A 37 8.98 5.86 -6.80
CA ARG A 37 7.62 5.44 -6.48
C ARG A 37 7.11 6.00 -5.16
N THR A 38 7.97 6.02 -4.13
CA THR A 38 7.66 6.60 -2.82
C THR A 38 8.71 7.64 -2.46
N PRO A 39 8.50 8.93 -2.76
CA PRO A 39 9.52 9.95 -2.56
C PRO A 39 9.78 10.32 -1.09
N ARG A 40 8.77 10.19 -0.23
CA ARG A 40 8.85 10.54 1.20
C ARG A 40 7.78 9.83 2.00
N LEU A 41 7.97 9.77 3.33
CA LEU A 41 6.89 9.45 4.25
C LEU A 41 5.77 10.51 4.16
N PRO A 42 4.51 10.15 4.47
CA PRO A 42 3.40 11.08 4.50
C PRO A 42 3.62 12.20 5.52
N SER A 43 3.09 13.38 5.21
CA SER A 43 3.05 14.55 6.07
C SER A 43 1.66 14.71 6.69
N SER A 44 1.54 15.50 7.75
CA SER A 44 0.23 15.81 8.34
C SER A 44 -0.73 16.46 7.33
N ALA A 45 -0.22 17.25 6.38
CA ALA A 45 -1.04 17.86 5.33
C ALA A 45 -1.64 16.81 4.38
N ASP A 46 -0.90 15.74 4.07
CA ASP A 46 -1.43 14.62 3.27
C ASP A 46 -2.59 13.92 4.01
N VAL A 47 -2.47 13.77 5.34
CA VAL A 47 -3.54 13.21 6.20
C VAL A 47 -4.76 14.13 6.22
N GLU A 48 -4.56 15.43 6.40
CA GLU A 48 -5.64 16.44 6.39
C GLU A 48 -6.40 16.43 5.06
N PHE A 49 -5.70 16.36 3.93
CA PHE A 49 -6.34 16.25 2.63
C PHE A 49 -7.16 14.96 2.51
N CYS A 50 -6.60 13.80 2.88
CA CYS A 50 -7.32 12.53 2.83
C CYS A 50 -8.64 12.63 3.61
N LEU A 51 -8.61 13.19 4.83
CA LEU A 51 -9.80 13.35 5.67
C LEU A 51 -10.83 14.36 5.13
N SER A 52 -10.45 15.20 4.16
CA SER A 52 -11.38 16.11 3.49
C SER A 52 -12.28 15.42 2.46
N LEU A 53 -11.92 14.23 2.00
CA LEU A 53 -12.71 13.45 1.03
C LEU A 53 -13.94 12.86 1.72
N THR A 54 -15.14 13.24 1.25
CA THR A 54 -16.41 12.82 1.86
C THR A 54 -16.94 11.50 1.31
N GLN A 55 -16.50 11.11 0.11
CA GLN A 55 -16.84 9.81 -0.47
C GLN A 55 -15.88 8.76 0.05
N TYR A 56 -16.39 7.79 0.81
CA TYR A 56 -15.60 6.63 1.23
C TYR A 56 -14.97 5.93 0.01
N GLU A 57 -15.75 5.81 -1.06
CA GLU A 57 -15.38 5.15 -2.32
C GLU A 57 -16.04 5.84 -3.52
N SER A 58 -15.47 5.68 -4.72
CA SER A 58 -16.06 6.07 -6.00
C SER A 58 -16.18 4.88 -6.99
N ASP A 59 -16.89 5.10 -8.10
CA ASP A 59 -17.51 4.09 -8.98
C ASP A 59 -16.74 2.77 -9.22
N SER A 60 -15.42 2.81 -9.42
CA SER A 60 -14.65 1.63 -9.85
C SER A 60 -14.33 0.63 -8.73
N MET A 61 -14.41 1.05 -7.45
CA MET A 61 -14.06 0.23 -6.28
C MET A 61 -12.67 -0.45 -6.39
N ASP A 62 -11.76 0.18 -7.13
CA ASP A 62 -10.45 -0.36 -7.43
C ASP A 62 -9.35 0.69 -7.20
N LYS A 63 -8.13 0.34 -7.62
CA LYS A 63 -6.94 1.19 -7.48
C LYS A 63 -6.97 2.42 -8.39
N ALA A 64 -7.84 2.44 -9.40
CA ALA A 64 -8.02 3.55 -10.32
C ALA A 64 -9.11 4.54 -9.87
N ALA A 65 -9.77 4.29 -8.74
CA ALA A 65 -10.83 5.14 -8.21
C ALA A 65 -10.31 6.56 -7.88
N ASN A 66 -10.91 7.56 -8.51
CA ASN A 66 -10.61 8.98 -8.25
C ASN A 66 -11.54 9.55 -7.18
N PHE A 67 -11.05 10.52 -6.41
CA PHE A 67 -11.79 11.20 -5.34
C PHE A 67 -12.40 10.24 -4.30
N SER A 68 -11.74 9.09 -4.12
CA SER A 68 -12.12 8.03 -3.17
C SER A 68 -11.26 8.14 -1.92
N PHE A 69 -11.87 8.38 -0.76
CA PHE A 69 -11.18 8.40 0.53
C PHE A 69 -10.39 7.11 0.75
N ARG A 70 -11.02 5.95 0.51
CA ARG A 70 -10.41 4.62 0.65
C ARG A 70 -9.19 4.52 -0.25
N ASN A 71 -9.27 4.94 -1.52
CA ASN A 71 -8.15 4.85 -2.46
C ASN A 71 -7.00 5.85 -2.16
N THR A 72 -7.33 7.05 -1.69
CA THR A 72 -6.33 8.06 -1.30
C THR A 72 -5.62 7.64 -0.01
N LEU A 73 -6.34 7.14 0.99
CA LEU A 73 -5.74 6.63 2.23
C LEU A 73 -4.90 5.35 2.00
N GLU A 74 -5.40 4.43 1.18
CA GLU A 74 -4.67 3.22 0.78
C GLU A 74 -3.37 3.59 0.05
N GLY A 75 -3.38 4.70 -0.70
CA GLY A 75 -2.17 5.29 -1.27
C GLY A 75 -1.99 5.12 -2.77
N PHE A 76 -3.04 4.71 -3.49
CA PHE A 76 -3.05 4.64 -4.95
C PHE A 76 -3.49 5.96 -5.60
N ALA A 77 -4.22 6.80 -4.86
CA ALA A 77 -4.56 8.15 -5.28
C ALA A 77 -3.75 9.20 -4.52
N SER A 78 -3.39 10.28 -5.21
CA SER A 78 -2.57 11.35 -4.68
C SER A 78 -3.28 12.07 -3.52
N PRO A 79 -2.64 12.25 -2.35
CA PRO A 79 -3.17 13.01 -1.23
C PRO A 79 -3.04 14.53 -1.44
N LEU A 80 -2.86 14.98 -2.68
CA LEU A 80 -2.91 16.40 -3.08
C LEU A 80 -4.07 16.68 -4.04
N THR A 81 -4.47 15.69 -4.83
CA THR A 81 -5.47 15.88 -5.91
C THR A 81 -6.63 14.89 -5.83
N GLY A 82 -6.50 13.78 -5.09
CA GLY A 82 -7.47 12.70 -5.06
C GLY A 82 -7.47 11.83 -6.34
N ILE A 83 -6.54 12.05 -7.26
CA ILE A 83 -6.48 11.31 -8.53
C ILE A 83 -5.55 10.11 -8.41
N ALA A 84 -6.00 8.95 -8.90
CA ALA A 84 -5.23 7.73 -8.99
C ALA A 84 -3.99 7.90 -9.87
N ASP A 85 -2.84 7.46 -9.38
CA ASP A 85 -1.58 7.48 -10.11
C ASP A 85 -0.86 6.14 -9.91
N ALA A 86 -0.90 5.30 -10.94
CA ALA A 86 -0.28 3.98 -10.91
C ALA A 86 1.26 4.01 -10.80
N SER A 87 1.89 5.17 -11.01
CA SER A 87 3.35 5.34 -10.91
C SER A 87 3.82 5.74 -9.51
N GLN A 88 2.90 6.16 -8.64
CA GLN A 88 3.21 6.67 -7.30
C GLN A 88 2.60 5.80 -6.21
N SER A 89 3.16 5.89 -5.02
CA SER A 89 2.60 5.32 -3.80
C SER A 89 2.72 6.35 -2.68
N SER A 90 1.63 6.54 -1.96
CA SER A 90 1.51 7.52 -0.89
C SER A 90 0.83 6.91 0.34
N MET A 91 0.62 7.69 1.40
CA MET A 91 -0.16 7.29 2.58
C MET A 91 0.21 5.89 3.11
N HIS A 92 -0.74 4.94 3.19
CA HIS A 92 -0.49 3.58 3.68
C HIS A 92 0.57 2.81 2.87
N ASN A 93 0.67 3.06 1.56
CA ASN A 93 1.62 2.38 0.68
C ASN A 93 3.01 3.04 0.61
N ALA A 94 3.21 4.17 1.31
CA ALA A 94 4.50 4.86 1.36
C ALA A 94 5.50 4.17 2.33
#